data_AF-A0A0J1D1Z9-F1
#
_entry.id   AF-A0A0J1D1Z9-F1
#
_cell.length_a   1.000
_cell.length_b   1.000
_cell.length_c   1.000
_cell.angle_alpha   90.00
_cell.angle_beta   90.00
_cell.angle_gamma   90.00
#
_symmetry.space_group_name_H-M   'P 1'
#
loop_
_entity.id
_entity.type
_entity.pdbx_description
1 polymer ?
#
loop_
_entity_poly.entity_id
_entity_poly.type
_entity_poly.pdbx_seq_one_letter_code
_entity_poly.pdbx_strand_id
1 'polypeptide(L)'
;MGVELAIQASNQSTFSLHHFADTVMVKMELTRGGKWVIMGRATMWNFDGDVQGATAKIIHDTNVVIDQVQMWLLGGERTCMYLQSCFVAKEREVIALECNTYKGEASFGSLIAFRVDDIQFQ
;
A
#
# COMPACT_ATOMS: atom_id res chain seq x y z
N MET A 1 16.16 19.48 -0.34
CA MET A 1 15.88 18.05 -0.57
C MET A 1 16.05 17.78 -2.05
N GLY A 2 17.09 17.06 -2.44
CA GLY A 2 17.20 16.46 -3.77
C GLY A 2 16.43 15.14 -3.80
N VAL A 3 15.78 14.84 -4.92
CA VAL A 3 15.26 13.49 -5.22
C VAL A 3 16.27 12.83 -6.13
N GLU A 4 16.88 11.75 -5.68
CA GLU A 4 18.00 11.11 -6.39
C GLU A 4 17.55 9.93 -7.28
N LEU A 5 16.46 9.25 -6.89
CA LEU A 5 15.96 8.06 -7.59
C LEU A 5 14.46 7.88 -7.31
N ALA A 6 13.69 7.59 -8.37
CA ALA A 6 12.30 7.19 -8.28
C ALA A 6 12.15 5.74 -8.75
N ILE A 7 11.45 4.92 -7.97
CA ILE A 7 11.10 3.54 -8.31
C ILE A 7 9.57 3.43 -8.30
N GLN A 8 9.00 2.71 -9.26
CA GLN A 8 7.58 2.47 -9.33
C GLN A 8 7.30 1.00 -9.60
N ALA A 9 6.32 0.45 -8.89
CA ALA A 9 5.69 -0.82 -9.19
C ALA A 9 4.18 -0.63 -9.29
N SER A 10 3.55 -1.32 -10.22
CA SER A 10 2.09 -1.29 -10.37
C SER A 10 1.56 -2.63 -10.83
N ASN A 11 0.35 -2.96 -10.38
CA ASN A 11 -0.40 -4.12 -10.78
C ASN A 11 -1.83 -3.71 -11.12
N GLN A 12 -2.23 -3.93 -12.37
CA GLN A 12 -3.57 -3.60 -12.85
C GLN A 12 -4.58 -4.73 -12.67
N SER A 13 -4.13 -5.91 -12.22
CA SER A 13 -5.00 -7.05 -11.95
C SER A 13 -5.99 -6.75 -10.82
N THR A 14 -7.12 -7.44 -10.90
CA THR A 14 -8.12 -7.47 -9.83
C THR A 14 -7.87 -8.66 -8.92
N PHE A 15 -7.97 -8.44 -7.62
CA PHE A 15 -7.81 -9.44 -6.58
C PHE A 15 -9.07 -9.50 -5.75
N SER A 16 -9.64 -10.70 -5.61
CA SER A 16 -10.78 -10.90 -4.72
C SER A 16 -10.30 -10.89 -3.26
N LEU A 17 -11.04 -10.17 -2.43
CA LEU A 17 -10.78 -10.00 -1.00
C LEU A 17 -11.83 -10.73 -0.19
N HIS A 18 -11.37 -11.59 0.71
CA HIS A 18 -12.23 -12.48 1.47
C HIS A 18 -11.85 -12.50 2.95
N HIS A 19 -12.86 -12.41 3.81
CA HIS A 19 -12.76 -12.66 5.25
C HIS A 19 -11.65 -11.86 5.96
N PHE A 20 -11.42 -10.62 5.53
CA PHE A 20 -10.38 -9.73 6.07
C PHE A 20 -8.95 -10.30 5.95
N ALA A 21 -8.72 -11.26 5.06
CA ALA A 21 -7.38 -11.75 4.77
C ALA A 21 -6.58 -10.67 4.04
N ASP A 22 -5.36 -10.40 4.53
CA ASP A 22 -4.42 -9.50 3.87
C ASP A 22 -4.01 -10.08 2.51
N THR A 23 -4.27 -9.33 1.44
CA THR A 23 -3.96 -9.72 0.07
C THR A 23 -2.92 -8.77 -0.50
N VAL A 24 -1.77 -9.31 -0.90
CA VAL A 24 -0.69 -8.54 -1.51
C VAL A 24 -1.07 -8.12 -2.93
N MET A 25 -1.18 -6.81 -3.14
CA MET A 25 -1.54 -6.21 -4.43
C MET A 25 -0.33 -5.99 -5.33
N VAL A 26 0.74 -5.44 -4.74
CA VAL A 26 1.98 -5.11 -5.45
C VAL A 26 3.15 -5.19 -4.48
N LYS A 27 4.29 -5.64 -4.99
CA LYS A 27 5.58 -5.60 -4.30
C LYS A 27 6.52 -4.67 -5.07
N MET A 28 7.33 -3.92 -4.34
CA MET A 28 8.36 -3.06 -4.88
C MET A 28 9.63 -3.30 -4.11
N GLU A 29 10.75 -3.30 -4.82
CA GLU A 29 12.06 -3.43 -4.21
C GLU A 29 12.75 -2.07 -4.14
N LEU A 30 13.20 -1.71 -2.95
CA LEU A 30 14.11 -0.59 -2.75
C LEU A 30 15.52 -1.10 -3.04
N THR A 31 16.14 -0.63 -4.12
CA THR A 31 17.36 -1.24 -4.67
C THR A 31 18.63 -1.00 -3.85
N ARG A 32 18.57 -0.09 -2.86
CA ARG A 32 19.69 0.25 -1.97
C ARG A 32 19.19 0.92 -0.71
N GLY A 33 20.03 0.88 0.33
CA GLY A 33 19.79 1.58 1.59
C GLY A 33 19.67 3.10 1.40
N GLY A 34 18.95 3.75 2.30
CA GLY A 34 18.71 5.19 2.28
C GLY A 34 17.36 5.57 2.86
N LYS A 35 17.04 6.86 2.78
CA LYS A 35 15.76 7.41 3.21
C LYS A 35 14.81 7.49 2.01
N TRP A 36 13.60 6.99 2.19
CA TRP A 36 12.60 6.86 1.14
C TRP A 36 11.27 7.46 1.55
N VAL A 37 10.66 8.22 0.66
CA VAL A 37 9.24 8.58 0.73
C VAL A 37 8.48 7.60 -0.14
N ILE A 38 7.54 6.86 0.44
CA ILE A 38 6.77 5.80 -0.22
C ILE A 38 5.32 6.24 -0.29
N MET A 39 4.73 6.12 -1.48
CA MET A 39 3.32 6.35 -1.73
C MET A 39 2.68 5.07 -2.24
N GLY A 40 1.56 4.69 -1.64
CA GLY A 40 0.78 3.53 -2.00
C GLY A 40 -0.62 3.92 -2.47
N ARG A 41 -1.16 3.19 -3.43
CA ARG A 41 -2.54 3.35 -3.87
C ARG A 41 -3.17 2.04 -4.29
N ALA A 42 -4.39 1.78 -3.87
CA ALA A 42 -5.24 0.71 -4.40
C ALA A 42 -6.69 1.17 -4.47
N THR A 43 -7.45 0.66 -5.44
CA THR A 43 -8.90 0.86 -5.47
C THR A 43 -9.58 -0.35 -4.88
N MET A 44 -10.39 -0.15 -3.85
CA MET A 44 -11.15 -1.20 -3.17
C MET A 44 -12.64 -1.09 -3.49
N TRP A 45 -13.32 -2.23 -3.56
CA TRP A 45 -14.76 -2.32 -3.79
C TRP A 45 -15.40 -3.28 -2.78
N ASN A 46 -16.50 -2.89 -2.16
CA ASN A 46 -17.31 -3.72 -1.26
C ASN A 46 -18.50 -4.35 -2.00
N PHE A 47 -18.64 -5.68 -1.93
CA PHE A 47 -19.71 -6.46 -2.57
C PHE A 47 -20.75 -7.04 -1.61
N ASP A 48 -20.62 -6.82 -0.32
CA ASP A 48 -21.47 -7.49 0.67
C ASP A 48 -22.85 -6.87 0.81
N GLY A 49 -23.06 -5.67 0.26
CA GLY A 49 -24.30 -4.91 0.39
C GLY A 49 -24.41 -4.17 1.73
N ASP A 50 -23.77 -4.67 2.79
CA ASP A 50 -23.63 -4.01 4.08
C ASP A 50 -22.36 -3.15 4.19
N VAL A 51 -22.30 -2.28 5.19
CA VAL A 51 -21.11 -1.48 5.48
C VAL A 51 -19.99 -2.37 6.02
N GLN A 52 -18.79 -2.26 5.46
CA GLN A 52 -17.64 -3.07 5.86
C GLN A 52 -16.39 -2.24 6.13
N GLY A 53 -15.54 -2.73 7.02
CA GLY A 53 -14.21 -2.18 7.20
C GLY A 53 -13.31 -2.57 6.02
N ALA A 54 -12.62 -1.60 5.45
CA ALA A 54 -11.59 -1.82 4.43
C ALA A 54 -10.27 -1.26 4.93
N THR A 55 -9.21 -2.02 4.73
CA THR A 55 -7.86 -1.61 5.11
C THR A 55 -6.94 -1.72 3.92
N ALA A 56 -6.07 -0.72 3.77
CA ALA A 56 -4.88 -0.81 2.95
C ALA A 56 -3.64 -0.55 3.82
N LYS A 57 -2.54 -1.25 3.55
CA LYS A 57 -1.30 -1.18 4.33
C LYS A 57 -0.09 -1.13 3.42
N ILE A 58 0.88 -0.30 3.76
CA ILE A 58 2.26 -0.44 3.27
C ILE A 58 3.00 -1.26 4.31
N ILE A 59 3.59 -2.37 3.90
CA ILE A 59 4.32 -3.28 4.80
C ILE A 59 5.76 -3.51 4.32
N HIS A 60 6.63 -3.81 5.28
CA HIS A 60 8.01 -4.25 5.09
C HIS A 60 8.18 -5.68 5.62
N ASP A 61 8.95 -6.50 4.92
CA ASP A 61 9.29 -7.88 5.32
C ASP A 61 8.08 -8.69 5.80
N THR A 62 6.98 -8.63 5.05
CA THR A 62 5.73 -9.39 5.25
C THR A 62 4.94 -9.10 6.54
N ASN A 63 5.49 -8.42 7.54
CA ASN A 63 4.83 -8.27 8.84
C ASN A 63 4.97 -6.89 9.50
N VAL A 64 5.86 -6.02 9.03
CA VAL A 64 6.05 -4.70 9.64
C VAL A 64 5.19 -3.68 8.90
N VAL A 65 4.11 -3.23 9.54
CA VAL A 65 3.28 -2.16 8.99
C VAL A 65 4.02 -0.83 9.08
N ILE A 66 4.29 -0.23 7.92
CA ILE A 66 4.92 1.09 7.79
C ILE A 66 3.86 2.19 7.86
N ASP A 67 2.73 1.98 7.18
CA ASP A 67 1.58 2.88 7.18
C ASP A 67 0.31 2.09 6.89
N GLN A 68 -0.81 2.59 7.38
CA GLN A 68 -2.11 1.96 7.26
C GLN A 68 -3.21 3.01 7.18
N VAL A 69 -4.12 2.82 6.23
CA VAL A 69 -5.39 3.54 6.17
C VAL A 69 -6.52 2.54 6.33
N GLN A 70 -7.47 2.89 7.19
CA GLN A 70 -8.69 2.13 7.41
C GLN A 70 -9.89 3.04 7.18
N MET A 71 -10.93 2.50 6.54
CA MET A 71 -12.20 3.21 6.38
C MET A 71 -13.39 2.25 6.37
N TRP A 72 -14.59 2.83 6.46
CA TRP A 72 -15.84 2.11 6.24
C TRP A 72 -16.27 2.30 4.77
N LEU A 73 -16.51 1.20 4.07
CA LEU A 73 -17.07 1.19 2.71
C LEU A 73 -18.53 0.77 2.76
N LEU A 74 -19.42 1.57 2.18
CA LEU A 74 -20.82 1.20 1.99
C LEU A 74 -20.94 0.05 0.98
N GLY A 75 -22.05 -0.69 1.03
CA GLY A 75 -22.33 -1.75 0.06
C GLY A 75 -22.34 -1.21 -1.37
N GLY A 76 -21.57 -1.85 -2.26
CA GLY A 76 -21.42 -1.43 -3.65
C GLY A 76 -20.48 -0.24 -3.86
N GLU A 77 -19.92 0.36 -2.80
CA GLU A 77 -19.00 1.49 -2.89
C GLU A 77 -17.62 1.08 -3.39
N ARG A 78 -17.07 1.88 -4.29
CA ARG A 78 -15.70 1.76 -4.77
C ARG A 78 -14.89 3.00 -4.41
N THR A 79 -13.81 2.81 -3.67
CA THR A 79 -13.00 3.91 -3.15
C THR A 79 -11.51 3.67 -3.35
N CYS A 80 -10.79 4.75 -3.61
CA CYS A 80 -9.34 4.76 -3.75
C CYS A 80 -8.68 4.97 -2.38
N MET A 81 -7.97 3.96 -1.89
CA MET A 81 -7.14 4.03 -0.71
C MET A 81 -5.78 4.58 -1.09
N TYR A 82 -5.35 5.67 -0.44
CA TYR A 82 -4.04 6.29 -0.64
C TYR A 82 -3.26 6.28 0.67
N LEU A 83 -1.98 5.93 0.59
CA LEU A 83 -1.06 5.82 1.71
C LEU A 83 0.21 6.61 1.40
N GLN A 84 0.80 7.18 2.44
CA GLN A 84 2.07 7.88 2.33
C GLN A 84 2.89 7.65 3.58
N SER A 85 4.15 7.30 3.41
CA SER A 85 5.03 7.10 4.56
C SER A 85 6.47 7.40 4.23
N CYS A 86 7.25 7.54 5.29
CA CYS A 86 8.69 7.66 5.25
C CYS A 86 9.32 6.39 5.79
N PHE A 87 10.36 5.90 5.13
CA PHE A 87 11.00 4.64 5.50
C PHE A 87 12.52 4.74 5.33
N VAL A 88 13.27 4.21 6.29
CA VAL A 88 14.73 4.16 6.24
C VAL A 88 15.16 2.75 5.92
N ALA A 89 15.50 2.51 4.66
CA ALA A 89 15.99 1.22 4.22
C ALA A 89 17.45 1.02 4.62
N LYS A 90 17.79 -0.11 5.22
CA LYS A 90 19.20 -0.41 5.56
C LYS A 90 19.97 -0.87 4.34
N GLU A 91 19.32 -1.67 3.51
CA GLU A 91 19.90 -2.27 2.33
C GLU A 91 18.84 -2.42 1.22
N ARG A 92 18.94 -3.49 0.44
CA ARG A 92 17.90 -3.89 -0.51
C ARG A 92 16.75 -4.50 0.26
N GLU A 93 15.60 -3.86 0.23
CA GLU A 93 14.44 -4.23 1.04
C GLU A 93 13.17 -4.27 0.18
N VAL A 94 12.21 -5.11 0.58
CA VAL A 94 10.95 -5.30 -0.15
C VAL A 94 9.80 -4.64 0.60
N ILE A 95 9.09 -3.78 -0.11
CA ILE A 95 7.88 -3.11 0.34
C ILE A 95 6.69 -3.72 -0.39
N ALA A 96 5.61 -4.00 0.31
CA ALA A 96 4.38 -4.47 -0.29
C ALA A 96 3.20 -3.57 0.07
N LEU A 97 2.25 -3.48 -0.85
CA LEU A 97 0.93 -2.92 -0.61
C LEU A 97 -0.04 -4.08 -0.41
N GLU A 98 -0.71 -4.08 0.72
CA GLU A 98 -1.73 -5.06 1.06
C GLU A 98 -3.09 -4.40 1.20
N CYS A 99 -4.13 -5.14 0.85
CA CYS A 99 -5.51 -4.72 1.04
C CYS A 99 -6.32 -5.84 1.69
N ASN A 100 -7.30 -5.48 2.52
CA ASN A 100 -8.26 -6.42 3.06
C ASN A 100 -9.67 -5.81 3.21
N THR A 101 -10.68 -6.66 3.06
CA THR A 101 -12.06 -6.43 3.45
C THR A 101 -12.73 -7.81 3.59
N TYR A 102 -13.98 -7.89 4.03
CA TYR A 102 -14.66 -9.17 4.20
C TYR A 102 -15.14 -9.77 2.87
N LYS A 103 -15.77 -8.99 2.00
CA LYS A 103 -16.23 -9.48 0.69
C LYS A 103 -16.16 -8.36 -0.34
N GLY A 104 -15.11 -8.40 -1.15
CA GLY A 104 -14.84 -7.32 -2.08
C GLY A 104 -13.74 -7.64 -3.08
N GLU A 105 -13.24 -6.59 -3.70
CA GLU A 105 -12.13 -6.64 -4.65
C GLU A 105 -11.16 -5.48 -4.39
N ALA A 106 -9.90 -5.70 -4.72
CA ALA A 106 -8.93 -4.64 -4.89
C ALA A 106 -8.35 -4.67 -6.32
N SER A 107 -8.06 -3.49 -6.86
CA SER A 107 -7.55 -3.32 -8.22
C SER A 107 -6.63 -2.09 -8.30
N PHE A 108 -5.86 -1.99 -9.39
CA PHE A 108 -5.00 -0.83 -9.68
C PHE A 108 -4.00 -0.51 -8.56
N GLY A 109 -3.43 -1.54 -7.95
CA GLY A 109 -2.41 -1.42 -6.91
C GLY A 109 -1.14 -0.76 -7.45
N SER A 110 -0.58 0.21 -6.73
CA SER A 110 0.68 0.85 -7.09
C SER A 110 1.46 1.30 -5.87
N LEU A 111 2.77 1.16 -5.97
CA LEU A 111 3.76 1.74 -5.06
C LEU A 111 4.70 2.63 -5.86
N ILE A 112 5.01 3.80 -5.31
CA ILE A 112 6.02 4.72 -5.83
C ILE A 112 6.93 5.07 -4.65
N ALA A 113 8.24 5.01 -4.84
CA ALA A 113 9.20 5.43 -3.83
C ALA A 113 10.20 6.44 -4.40
N PHE A 114 10.47 7.48 -3.63
CA PHE A 114 11.45 8.51 -3.91
C PHE A 114 12.56 8.45 -2.88
N ARG A 115 13.81 8.27 -3.32
CA ARG A 115 14.96 8.40 -2.43
C ARG A 115 15.23 9.87 -2.18
N VAL A 116 15.39 10.22 -0.92
CA VAL A 116 15.64 11.59 -0.45
C VAL A 116 16.88 11.64 0.43
N ASP A 117 17.50 12.82 0.51
CA ASP A 117 18.70 13.03 1.34
C ASP A 117 18.38 12.98 2.83
N ASP A 118 17.21 13.50 3.20
CA ASP A 118 16.80 13.66 4.59
C ASP A 118 15.29 13.50 4.78
N ILE A 119 14.92 12.99 5.96
CA ILE A 119 13.55 12.82 6.43
C ILE A 119 13.57 13.22 7.90
N GLN A 120 12.68 14.12 8.28
CA GLN A 120 12.42 14.45 9.67
C GLN A 120 11.17 13.69 10.12
N PHE A 121 11.36 12.70 10.97
CA PHE A 121 10.27 12.04 11.67
C PHE A 121 9.81 12.97 12.80
N GLN A 122 8.52 13.31 12.82
CA GLN A 122 7.89 14.03 13.93
C GLN A 122 7.34 13.06 14.96
#